data_AF-E8KKQ6-F1
#
_entry.id   AF-E8KKQ6-F1
#
_cell.length_a   1.000
_cell.length_b   1.000
_cell.length_c   1.000
_cell.angle_alpha   90.00
_cell.angle_beta   90.00
_cell.angle_gamma   90.00
#
_symmetry.space_group_name_H-M   'P 1'
#
loop_
_entity.id
_entity.type
_entity.pdbx_description
1 polymer ?
#
loop_
_entity_poly.entity_id
_entity_poly.type
_entity_poly.pdbx_seq_one_letter_code
_entity_poly.pdbx_strand_id
1 'polypeptide(L)'
;MKWISHIAIAGSTTAIFEPKLVPLAVFGGVFPDLAEGIANNLFRMNLKHRQETHYFAYWLIGFIACFALELDWITTFCWGGLTHILADACTITGVPFSPLSDRRFHLFGGRLRTGSAAEYMISLGFSGACLFVAILINRESGQFLPFFYDWAGYYGDGLIDGAEWKKNRFKLF
;
A
#
# COMPACT_ATOMS: atom_id res chain seq x y z
N MET A 1 6.05 -9.97 5.74
CA MET A 1 6.72 -10.09 4.43
C MET A 1 8.03 -9.33 4.58
N LYS A 2 8.80 -9.10 3.52
CA LYS A 2 9.90 -8.13 3.56
C LYS A 2 9.34 -6.71 3.46
N TRP A 3 10.06 -5.75 4.04
CA TRP A 3 9.67 -4.34 4.04
C TRP A 3 9.41 -3.81 2.63
N ILE A 4 10.22 -4.22 1.64
CA ILE A 4 10.02 -3.79 0.26
C ILE A 4 8.66 -4.20 -0.31
N SER A 5 8.14 -5.36 0.08
CA SER A 5 6.82 -5.85 -0.34
C SER A 5 5.70 -5.03 0.32
N HIS A 6 5.87 -4.69 1.61
CA HIS A 6 4.93 -3.82 2.33
C HIS A 6 4.90 -2.40 1.73
N ILE A 7 6.07 -1.83 1.45
CA ILE A 7 6.23 -0.52 0.81
C ILE A 7 5.51 -0.51 -0.55
N ALA A 8 5.74 -1.53 -1.38
CA ALA A 8 5.15 -1.63 -2.71
C ALA A 8 3.62 -1.73 -2.65
N ILE A 9 3.05 -2.58 -1.78
CA ILE A 9 1.60 -2.74 -1.64
C ILE A 9 0.95 -1.47 -1.08
N ALA A 10 1.49 -0.90 0.00
CA ALA A 10 0.95 0.32 0.61
C ALA A 10 1.04 1.50 -0.34
N GLY A 11 2.19 1.68 -1.02
CA GLY A 11 2.41 2.77 -1.95
C GLY A 11 1.54 2.66 -3.20
N SER A 12 1.47 1.48 -3.82
CA SER A 12 0.68 1.29 -5.05
C SER A 12 -0.82 1.45 -4.83
N THR A 13 -1.37 0.92 -3.73
CA THR A 13 -2.80 1.05 -3.42
C THR A 13 -3.20 2.49 -3.11
N THR A 14 -2.32 3.25 -2.44
CA THR A 14 -2.55 4.67 -2.13
C THR A 14 -2.41 5.55 -3.37
N ALA A 15 -1.46 5.24 -4.26
CA ALA A 15 -1.19 6.01 -5.46
C ALA A 15 -2.37 6.09 -6.43
N ILE A 16 -3.30 5.12 -6.40
CA ILE A 16 -4.52 5.17 -7.22
C ILE A 16 -5.41 6.34 -6.81
N PHE A 17 -5.52 6.60 -5.51
CA PHE A 17 -6.46 7.58 -4.97
C PHE A 17 -5.80 8.94 -4.77
N GLU A 18 -4.64 8.97 -4.12
CA GLU A 18 -3.99 10.22 -3.74
C GLU A 18 -2.46 10.06 -3.66
N PRO A 19 -1.73 10.22 -4.80
CA PRO A 19 -0.29 10.02 -4.87
C PRO A 19 0.54 10.80 -3.84
N LYS A 20 0.09 12.00 -3.46
CA LYS A 20 0.77 12.84 -2.46
C LYS A 20 0.78 12.22 -1.06
N LEU A 21 -0.13 11.29 -0.76
CA LEU A 21 -0.21 10.60 0.53
C LEU A 21 0.61 9.29 0.58
N VAL A 22 1.22 8.87 -0.54
CA VAL A 22 2.06 7.66 -0.61
C VAL A 22 3.15 7.60 0.46
N PRO A 23 3.92 8.66 0.76
CA PRO A 23 4.93 8.59 1.82
C PRO A 23 4.35 8.22 3.18
N LEU A 24 3.13 8.66 3.47
CA LEU A 24 2.45 8.41 4.73
C LEU A 24 1.89 6.98 4.82
N ALA A 25 1.33 6.46 3.72
CA ALA A 25 0.95 5.05 3.62
C ALA A 25 2.16 4.13 3.75
N VAL A 26 3.28 4.46 3.10
CA VAL A 26 4.53 3.71 3.21
C VAL A 26 5.05 3.72 4.64
N PHE A 27 5.02 4.88 5.30
CA PHE A 27 5.41 4.97 6.71
C PHE A 27 4.51 4.09 7.59
N GLY A 28 3.19 4.17 7.41
CA GLY A 28 2.23 3.30 8.10
C GLY A 28 2.47 1.81 7.83
N GLY A 29 2.82 1.45 6.60
CA GLY A 29 3.10 0.07 6.19
C GLY A 29 4.43 -0.48 6.70
N VAL A 30 5.35 0.34 7.20
CA VAL A 30 6.60 -0.12 7.84
C VAL A 30 6.52 0.03 9.37
N PHE A 31 5.60 0.84 9.86
CA PHE A 31 5.47 1.18 11.27
C PHE A 31 5.30 -0.01 12.22
N PRO A 32 4.49 -1.06 11.94
CA PRO A 32 4.34 -2.20 12.85
C PRO A 32 5.68 -2.85 13.23
N ASP A 33 6.51 -3.13 12.23
CA ASP A 33 7.84 -3.73 12.40
C ASP A 33 8.82 -2.75 13.06
N LEU A 34 8.80 -1.49 12.61
CA LEU A 34 9.66 -0.45 13.14
C LEU A 34 9.40 -0.20 14.63
N ALA A 35 8.13 -0.13 15.03
CA ALA A 35 7.73 0.10 16.41
C ALA A 35 8.16 -1.05 17.34
N GLU A 36 7.99 -2.31 16.92
CA GLU A 36 8.52 -3.47 17.66
C GLU A 36 10.05 -3.42 17.75
N GLY A 37 10.73 -3.08 16.65
CA GLY A 37 12.18 -2.94 16.60
C GLY A 37 12.72 -1.86 17.53
N ILE A 38 12.08 -0.68 17.55
CA ILE A 38 12.43 0.42 18.46
C ILE A 38 12.17 0.01 19.92
N ALA A 39 11.00 -0.57 20.23
CA ALA A 39 10.65 -1.04 21.57
C ALA A 39 11.70 -2.04 22.11
N ASN A 40 12.17 -2.94 21.27
CA ASN A 40 13.17 -3.93 21.67
C ASN A 40 14.58 -3.36 21.78
N ASN A 41 15.01 -2.59 20.78
CA ASN A 41 16.39 -2.12 20.70
C ASN A 41 16.66 -0.92 21.62
N LEU A 42 15.70 0.00 21.75
CA LEU A 42 15.85 1.22 22.55
C LEU A 42 15.33 1.02 23.98
N PHE A 43 14.19 0.35 24.15
CA PHE A 43 13.50 0.23 25.44
C PHE A 43 13.58 -1.16 26.08
N ARG A 44 14.23 -2.13 25.44
CA ARG A 44 14.44 -3.51 25.96
C ARG A 44 13.13 -4.23 26.35
N MET A 45 12.04 -3.98 25.63
CA MET A 45 10.70 -4.49 25.94
C MET A 45 10.49 -5.98 25.60
N ASN A 46 11.45 -6.65 24.93
CA ASN A 46 11.40 -8.07 24.56
C ASN A 46 10.09 -8.52 23.87
N LEU A 47 9.51 -7.65 23.05
CA LEU A 47 8.35 -7.93 22.21
C LEU A 47 8.71 -8.97 21.15
N LYS A 48 7.87 -10.00 20.97
CA LYS A 48 8.07 -10.92 19.84
C LYS A 48 7.58 -10.25 18.57
N HIS A 49 8.29 -10.53 17.47
CA HIS A 49 7.90 -10.04 16.17
C HIS A 49 6.50 -10.54 15.78
N ARG A 50 5.67 -9.66 15.21
CA ARG A 50 4.27 -9.92 14.82
C ARG A 50 3.35 -10.22 15.99
N GLN A 51 3.44 -9.43 17.04
CA GLN A 51 2.52 -9.51 18.17
C GLN A 51 1.84 -8.18 18.43
N GLU A 52 2.41 -7.36 19.31
CA GLU A 52 1.67 -6.28 19.95
C GLU A 52 1.28 -5.16 18.97
N THR A 53 2.07 -4.93 17.92
CA THR A 53 1.76 -3.93 16.90
C THR A 53 0.99 -4.52 15.71
N HIS A 54 0.74 -5.83 15.73
CA HIS A 54 0.22 -6.57 14.58
C HIS A 54 -1.23 -7.04 14.72
N TYR A 55 -1.97 -6.52 15.71
CA TYR A 55 -3.39 -6.83 15.86
C TYR A 55 -4.21 -6.29 14.70
N PHE A 56 -4.80 -7.19 13.90
CA PHE A 56 -5.65 -6.84 12.76
C PHE A 56 -6.80 -5.89 13.16
N ALA A 57 -7.47 -6.18 14.27
CA ALA A 57 -8.59 -5.38 14.75
C ALA A 57 -8.20 -3.92 15.02
N TYR A 58 -7.01 -3.65 15.56
CA TYR A 58 -6.59 -2.28 15.86
C TYR A 58 -6.40 -1.44 14.59
N TRP A 59 -5.75 -2.01 13.58
CA TRP A 59 -5.54 -1.31 12.31
C TRP A 59 -6.83 -1.13 11.53
N LEU A 60 -7.72 -2.13 11.55
CA LEU A 60 -9.03 -2.03 10.89
C LEU A 60 -9.92 -0.98 11.57
N ILE A 61 -10.04 -1.02 12.90
CA ILE A 61 -10.84 -0.05 13.67
C ILE A 61 -10.25 1.35 13.52
N GLY A 62 -8.93 1.49 13.63
CA GLY A 62 -8.24 2.77 13.43
C GLY A 62 -8.49 3.36 12.05
N PHE A 63 -8.38 2.54 11.00
CA PHE A 63 -8.70 2.95 9.63
C PHE A 63 -10.16 3.41 9.49
N ILE A 64 -11.13 2.60 9.92
CA ILE A 64 -12.57 2.92 9.81
C ILE A 64 -12.90 4.18 10.62
N ALA A 65 -12.39 4.31 11.83
CA ALA A 65 -12.65 5.45 12.70
C ALA A 65 -12.06 6.73 12.13
N CYS A 66 -10.81 6.71 11.66
CA CYS A 66 -10.17 7.89 11.07
C CYS A 66 -10.83 8.30 9.75
N PHE A 67 -11.24 7.31 8.95
CA PHE A 67 -11.99 7.55 7.71
C PHE A 67 -13.34 8.22 8.00
N ALA A 68 -14.08 7.71 8.99
CA ALA A 68 -15.37 8.27 9.39
C ALA A 68 -15.27 9.69 9.99
N LEU A 69 -14.09 10.06 10.51
CA LEU A 69 -13.79 11.39 11.04
C LEU A 69 -13.11 12.32 10.03
N GLU A 70 -12.97 11.88 8.78
CA GLU A 70 -12.34 12.66 7.69
C GLU A 70 -10.89 13.10 8.01
N LEU A 71 -10.15 12.25 8.75
CA LEU A 71 -8.76 12.50 9.12
C LEU A 71 -7.82 11.89 8.07
N ASP A 72 -7.78 12.47 6.86
CA ASP A 72 -7.11 11.89 5.66
C ASP A 72 -5.69 11.36 5.93
N TRP A 73 -4.90 12.13 6.69
CA TRP A 73 -3.51 11.79 6.97
C TRP A 73 -3.41 10.54 7.86
N ILE A 74 -4.17 10.52 8.96
CA ILE A 74 -4.16 9.39 9.89
C ILE A 74 -4.82 8.17 9.24
N THR A 75 -5.87 8.38 8.45
CA THR A 75 -6.53 7.32 7.67
C THR A 75 -5.55 6.65 6.72
N THR A 76 -4.75 7.43 6.00
CA THR A 76 -3.72 6.89 5.10
C THR A 76 -2.63 6.13 5.86
N PHE A 77 -2.19 6.66 7.00
CA PHE A 77 -1.24 5.95 7.85
C PHE A 77 -1.82 4.61 8.34
N CYS A 78 -3.06 4.60 8.80
CA CYS A 78 -3.78 3.39 9.21
C CYS A 78 -3.98 2.42 8.05
N TRP A 79 -4.25 2.91 6.84
CA TRP A 79 -4.33 2.10 5.62
C TRP A 79 -3.00 1.41 5.34
N GLY A 80 -1.90 2.16 5.41
CA GLY A 80 -0.54 1.62 5.32
C GLY A 80 -0.33 0.43 6.25
N GLY A 81 -0.57 0.62 7.55
CA GLY A 81 -0.43 -0.45 8.53
C GLY A 81 -1.41 -1.61 8.30
N LEU A 82 -2.65 -1.33 7.89
CA LEU A 82 -3.62 -2.37 7.56
C LEU A 82 -3.15 -3.25 6.41
N THR A 83 -2.60 -2.66 5.34
CA THR A 83 -2.03 -3.44 4.23
C THR A 83 -0.83 -4.30 4.68
N HIS A 84 -0.03 -3.82 5.64
CA HIS A 84 1.03 -4.62 6.27
C HIS A 84 0.45 -5.84 6.99
N ILE A 85 -0.55 -5.64 7.86
CA ILE A 85 -1.16 -6.74 8.61
C ILE A 85 -1.81 -7.77 7.67
N LEU A 86 -2.51 -7.31 6.63
CA LEU A 86 -3.12 -8.18 5.62
C LEU A 86 -2.06 -8.98 4.86
N ALA A 87 -0.96 -8.34 4.47
CA ALA A 87 0.17 -9.00 3.83
C ALA A 87 0.80 -10.07 4.75
N ASP A 88 0.95 -9.77 6.03
CA ASP A 88 1.48 -10.73 7.01
C ASP A 88 0.53 -11.87 7.34
N ALA A 89 -0.77 -11.63 7.30
CA ALA A 89 -1.78 -12.68 7.45
C ALA A 89 -1.68 -13.73 6.32
N CYS A 90 -1.20 -13.38 5.13
CA CYS A 90 -0.96 -14.35 4.06
C CYS A 90 0.22 -15.30 4.32
N THR A 91 1.05 -15.02 5.34
CA THR A 91 2.23 -15.83 5.67
C THR A 91 1.93 -16.99 6.63
N ILE A 92 2.85 -17.97 6.68
CA ILE A 92 2.77 -19.14 7.57
C ILE A 92 2.68 -18.76 9.05
N THR A 93 3.30 -17.64 9.44
CA THR A 93 3.26 -17.16 10.83
C THR A 93 1.91 -16.53 11.17
N GLY A 94 1.25 -15.90 10.19
CA GLY A 94 0.04 -15.12 10.39
C GLY A 94 0.24 -13.94 11.33
N VAL A 95 -0.87 -13.38 11.79
CA VAL A 95 -0.92 -12.20 12.68
C VAL A 95 -1.97 -12.44 13.77
N PRO A 96 -1.88 -11.82 14.95
CA PRO A 96 -2.96 -11.93 15.92
C PRO A 96 -4.20 -11.16 15.42
N PHE A 97 -5.40 -11.70 15.62
CA PHE A 97 -6.62 -11.01 15.19
C PHE A 97 -6.92 -9.80 16.10
N SER A 98 -6.89 -10.02 17.41
CA SER A 98 -7.16 -9.04 18.45
C SER A 98 -6.45 -9.47 19.74
N PRO A 99 -6.22 -8.56 20.70
CA PRO A 99 -5.65 -8.92 22.00
C PRO A 99 -6.51 -9.92 22.79
N LEU A 100 -7.79 -9.98 22.46
CA LEU A 100 -8.77 -10.89 23.07
C LEU A 100 -8.78 -12.28 22.41
N SER A 101 -7.92 -12.53 21.42
CA SER A 101 -7.92 -13.78 20.66
C SER A 101 -6.55 -14.46 20.72
N ASP A 102 -6.55 -15.70 21.17
CA ASP A 102 -5.34 -16.54 21.19
C ASP A 102 -5.01 -17.15 19.82
N ARG A 103 -5.91 -17.01 18.84
CA ARG A 103 -5.74 -17.61 17.50
C ARG A 103 -5.07 -16.63 16.54
N ARG A 104 -4.16 -17.17 15.73
CA ARG A 104 -3.55 -16.45 14.61
C ARG A 104 -4.53 -16.38 13.44
N PHE A 105 -4.65 -15.18 12.88
CA PHE A 105 -5.38 -14.89 11.66
C PHE A 105 -4.48 -15.17 10.46
N HIS A 106 -4.99 -15.99 9.54
CA HIS A 106 -4.33 -16.32 8.29
C HIS A 106 -5.26 -16.08 7.11
N LEU A 107 -4.78 -15.35 6.12
CA LEU A 107 -5.42 -15.20 4.82
C LEU A 107 -4.90 -16.28 3.85
N PHE A 108 -5.80 -16.81 3.03
CA PHE A 108 -5.50 -17.87 2.06
C PHE A 108 -4.78 -19.10 2.65
N GLY A 109 -5.03 -19.38 3.93
CA GLY A 109 -4.44 -20.50 4.66
C GLY A 109 -2.95 -20.33 5.00
N GLY A 110 -2.39 -19.12 4.93
CA GLY A 110 -1.05 -18.82 5.44
C GLY A 110 0.06 -19.54 4.69
N ARG A 111 0.03 -19.57 3.36
CA ARG A 111 0.96 -20.40 2.56
C ARG A 111 2.24 -19.68 2.14
N LEU A 112 2.32 -18.36 2.32
CA LEU A 112 3.47 -17.58 1.88
C LEU A 112 4.63 -17.67 2.87
N ARG A 113 5.82 -17.94 2.34
CA ARG A 113 7.08 -17.85 3.08
C ARG A 113 7.65 -16.45 2.91
N THR A 114 8.08 -15.84 4.01
CA THR A 114 8.72 -14.52 3.98
C THR A 114 10.01 -14.60 3.17
N GLY A 115 10.20 -13.71 2.20
CA GLY A 115 11.35 -13.67 1.29
C GLY A 115 11.31 -14.72 0.17
N SER A 116 10.20 -15.43 -0.02
CA SER A 116 10.05 -16.36 -1.14
C SER A 116 9.73 -15.62 -2.45
N ALA A 117 10.01 -16.24 -3.59
CA ALA A 117 9.63 -15.71 -4.91
C ALA A 117 8.13 -15.41 -5.00
N ALA A 118 7.29 -16.22 -4.36
CA ALA A 118 5.83 -16.01 -4.32
C ALA A 118 5.43 -14.69 -3.65
N GLU A 119 6.16 -14.25 -2.61
CA GLU A 119 5.94 -12.95 -1.96
C GLU A 119 6.13 -11.80 -2.96
N TYR A 120 7.27 -11.81 -3.66
CA TYR A 120 7.61 -10.77 -4.63
C TYR A 120 6.65 -10.77 -5.83
N MET A 121 6.22 -11.94 -6.31
CA MET A 121 5.22 -12.04 -7.37
C MET A 121 3.88 -11.46 -6.96
N ILE A 122 3.44 -11.68 -5.71
CA ILE A 122 2.18 -11.11 -5.20
C ILE A 122 2.30 -9.59 -5.06
N SER A 123 3.40 -9.11 -4.49
CA SER A 123 3.65 -7.67 -4.36
C SER A 123 3.68 -6.97 -5.72
N LEU A 124 4.36 -7.57 -6.71
CA LEU A 124 4.41 -7.07 -8.08
C LEU A 124 3.04 -7.14 -8.75
N GLY A 125 2.30 -8.24 -8.56
CA GLY A 125 0.96 -8.42 -9.09
C GLY A 125 -0.03 -7.38 -8.55
N PHE A 126 0.00 -7.11 -7.24
CA PHE A 126 -0.80 -6.04 -6.63
C PHE A 126 -0.43 -4.67 -7.20
N SER A 127 0.86 -4.37 -7.28
CA SER A 127 1.34 -3.08 -7.81
C SER A 127 0.96 -2.89 -9.28
N GLY A 128 1.10 -3.94 -10.10
CA GLY A 128 0.71 -3.95 -11.50
C GLY A 128 -0.81 -3.84 -11.70
N ALA A 129 -1.60 -4.51 -10.86
CA ALA A 129 -3.05 -4.36 -10.86
C ALA A 129 -3.48 -2.92 -10.51
N CYS A 130 -2.81 -2.31 -9.52
CA CYS A 130 -3.06 -0.90 -9.17
C CYS A 130 -2.72 0.04 -10.32
N LEU A 131 -1.59 -0.18 -10.99
CA LEU A 131 -1.21 0.58 -12.19
C LEU A 131 -2.25 0.41 -13.31
N PHE A 132 -2.71 -0.81 -13.55
CA PHE A 132 -3.73 -1.09 -14.56
C PHE A 132 -5.04 -0.36 -14.24
N VAL A 133 -5.51 -0.41 -12.99
CA VAL A 133 -6.70 0.32 -12.54
C VAL A 133 -6.52 1.83 -12.71
N ALA A 134 -5.36 2.37 -12.33
CA ALA A 134 -5.07 3.80 -12.51
C ALA A 134 -5.14 4.20 -14.00
N ILE A 135 -4.58 3.39 -14.90
CA ILE A 135 -4.68 3.62 -16.35
C ILE A 135 -6.15 3.61 -16.80
N LEU A 136 -6.98 2.68 -16.32
CA LEU A 136 -8.40 2.64 -16.69
C LEU A 136 -9.16 3.89 -16.21
N ILE A 137 -8.98 4.27 -14.94
CA ILE A 137 -9.64 5.47 -14.38
C ILE A 137 -9.22 6.73 -15.14
N ASN A 138 -7.94 6.86 -15.49
CA ASN A 138 -7.42 8.03 -16.19
C ASN A 138 -7.97 8.15 -17.62
N ARG A 139 -8.18 7.03 -18.31
CA ARG A 139 -8.73 7.03 -19.66
C ARG A 139 -10.20 7.47 -19.71
N GLU A 140 -10.94 7.27 -18.62
CA GLU A 140 -12.36 7.64 -18.56
C GLU A 140 -12.61 9.03 -17.98
N SER A 141 -11.73 9.54 -17.11
CA SER A 141 -12.00 10.78 -16.38
C SER A 141 -11.83 12.07 -17.20
N GLY A 142 -11.05 12.06 -18.28
CA GLY A 142 -10.75 13.26 -19.07
C GLY A 142 -10.11 14.40 -18.26
N GLN A 143 -9.68 14.13 -17.02
CA GLN A 143 -9.11 15.12 -16.11
C GLN A 143 -7.59 15.19 -16.27
N PHE A 144 -7.08 16.41 -16.18
CA PHE A 144 -5.66 16.70 -16.30
C PHE A 144 -4.85 16.13 -15.13
N LEU A 145 -4.00 15.14 -15.41
CA LEU A 145 -3.05 14.59 -14.45
C LEU A 145 -1.64 15.10 -14.73
N PRO A 146 -1.05 15.91 -13.84
CA PRO A 146 0.27 16.50 -14.07
C PRO A 146 1.41 15.46 -14.14
N PHE A 147 1.17 14.22 -13.68
CA PHE A 147 2.16 13.14 -13.63
C PHE A 147 1.89 11.99 -14.61
N PHE A 148 0.73 11.98 -15.27
CA PHE A 148 0.32 10.95 -16.24
C PHE A 148 -0.41 11.62 -17.40
N TYR A 149 0.35 12.40 -18.16
CA TYR A 149 -0.17 13.22 -19.24
C TYR A 149 -0.62 12.35 -20.42
N ASP A 150 -1.91 12.42 -20.81
CA ASP A 150 -2.41 11.72 -22.00
C ASP A 150 -2.06 12.47 -23.28
N TRP A 151 -0.80 12.37 -23.69
CA TRP A 151 -0.30 12.99 -24.92
C TRP A 151 -1.08 12.54 -26.17
N ALA A 152 -1.56 11.30 -26.21
CA ALA A 152 -2.27 10.78 -27.37
C ALA A 152 -3.70 11.34 -27.46
N GLY A 153 -4.42 11.38 -26.33
CA GLY A 153 -5.73 12.00 -26.21
C GLY A 153 -5.69 13.48 -26.59
N TYR A 154 -4.77 14.27 -26.01
CA TYR A 154 -4.68 15.70 -26.29
C TYR A 154 -4.32 16.04 -27.74
N TYR A 155 -3.53 15.19 -28.42
CA TYR A 155 -3.28 15.36 -29.85
C TYR A 155 -4.53 15.05 -30.67
N GLY A 156 -5.28 14.01 -30.30
CA GLY A 156 -6.56 13.66 -30.93
C GLY A 156 -7.62 14.76 -30.76
N ASP A 157 -7.63 15.42 -29.61
CA ASP A 157 -8.55 16.52 -29.28
C ASP A 157 -8.10 17.88 -29.85
N GLY A 158 -6.93 17.94 -30.49
CA GLY A 158 -6.38 19.18 -31.07
C GLY A 158 -5.87 20.19 -30.04
N LEU A 159 -5.66 19.77 -28.79
CA LEU A 159 -5.18 20.61 -27.69
C LEU A 159 -3.66 20.83 -27.72
N ILE A 160 -2.92 19.92 -28.36
CA ILE A 160 -1.46 20.03 -28.59
C ILE A 160 -1.12 19.78 -30.05
N ASP A 161 0.01 20.34 -30.50
CA ASP A 161 0.48 20.15 -31.88
C ASP A 161 1.24 18.81 -32.08
N GLY A 162 1.44 18.45 -33.34
CA GLY A 162 2.12 17.20 -33.70
C GLY A 162 3.60 17.17 -33.30
N ALA A 163 4.26 18.32 -33.13
CA ALA A 163 5.65 18.40 -32.71
C ALA A 163 5.77 18.13 -31.20
N GLU A 164 4.86 18.69 -30.41
CA GLU A 164 4.72 18.50 -28.97
C GLU A 164 4.34 17.05 -28.63
N TRP A 165 3.38 16.47 -29.34
CA TRP A 165 3.06 15.04 -29.20
C TRP A 165 4.27 14.15 -29.51
N LYS A 166 4.94 14.38 -30.66
CA LYS A 166 6.07 13.55 -31.10
C LYS A 166 7.25 13.58 -30.13
N LYS A 167 7.44 14.70 -29.44
CA LYS A 167 8.48 14.88 -28.40
C LYS A 167 8.15 14.12 -27.10
N ASN A 168 6.87 13.93 -26.79
CA ASN A 168 6.46 13.43 -25.47
C ASN A 168 5.74 12.06 -25.50
N ARG A 169 5.38 11.51 -26.67
CA ARG A 169 4.64 10.24 -26.86
C ARG A 169 5.22 8.98 -26.20
N PHE A 170 6.49 9.00 -25.81
CA PHE A 170 7.17 7.88 -25.12
C PHE A 170 7.52 8.20 -23.67
N LYS A 171 7.17 9.38 -23.17
CA LYS A 171 7.31 9.69 -21.75
C LYS A 171 6.16 8.98 -21.02
N LEU A 172 6.52 7.95 -20.26
CA LEU A 172 5.60 7.19 -19.43
C LEU A 172 5.27 7.90 -18.09
N PHE A 173 5.84 9.09 -17.87
CA PHE A 173 5.69 9.96 -16.69
C PHE A 173 5.92 11.41 -17.14
#